data_AF-A0A3D2J2M9-F1
#
_entry.id   AF-A0A3D2J2M9-F1
#
_cell.length_a   1.000
_cell.length_b   1.000
_cell.length_c   1.000
_cell.angle_alpha   90.00
_cell.angle_beta   90.00
_cell.angle_gamma   90.00
#
_symmetry.space_group_name_H-M   'P 1'
#
loop_
_entity.id
_entity.type
_entity.pdbx_description
1 polymer ?
#
loop_
_entity_poly.entity_id
_entity_poly.type
_entity_poly.pdbx_seq_one_letter_code
_entity_poly.pdbx_strand_id
1 'polypeptide(L)'
;MSITHPLKQGMQGESIADLHQSLTALQHILDTAEVDSAIFGQSTHESVKLFQEAHQLTITGEIDEHTAAHLNALLSASRHEEREKHEEHEEHEEKHEERERERRDDDDGDDDDDNDNGGSKGNGGSGGHHPAQYTVQGTVRDANGQGLANLSVQVFAKTLRHENLLAEGKTQPDGSYTISYRPPIDTSKTNEHFNLIVKVLNAQGQVWLVSPVVFDAQAKEQVDMMDGSATYAGSSTYEALMAAIQPSLDGVSVGQLVETDDHQDITFVASDSKQDPEEVMQLVVSFRLQDLADLSPEVFFAFLHQGLPTTIPRSLLTASDHFKQIDLLLHNALSGIASLSPSIQQNALQQALQKNIVPLSMKADLDQILQKLQTLQVSDVLEQPYLAGKTSLHTMLALSTLPQQSYTTFAQLYLNHQGTSHEFWQT
;
A
#
# COMPACT_ATOMS: atom_id res chain seq x y z
N MET A 1 -6.85 19.77 -26.72
CA MET A 1 -5.97 18.78 -27.37
C MET A 1 -6.85 17.85 -28.18
N SER A 2 -6.41 17.44 -29.37
CA SER A 2 -7.14 16.52 -30.24
C SER A 2 -6.19 15.42 -30.67
N ILE A 3 -6.51 14.17 -30.35
CA ILE A 3 -5.75 13.01 -30.77
C ILE A 3 -5.88 12.84 -32.28
N THR A 4 -4.74 12.72 -32.97
CA THR A 4 -4.64 12.51 -34.41
C THR A 4 -4.52 11.00 -34.73
N HIS A 5 -4.78 10.64 -35.99
CA HIS A 5 -4.68 9.27 -36.50
C HIS A 5 -4.03 9.29 -37.90
N PRO A 6 -3.39 8.21 -38.37
CA PRO A 6 -3.13 6.96 -37.64
C PRO A 6 -1.89 7.04 -36.75
N LEU A 7 -1.95 6.45 -35.54
CA LEU A 7 -0.79 6.26 -34.66
C LEU A 7 -0.56 4.77 -34.40
N LYS A 8 0.69 4.32 -34.51
CA LYS A 8 1.07 2.92 -34.35
C LYS A 8 2.39 2.75 -33.60
N GLN A 9 2.64 1.54 -33.14
CA GLN A 9 3.87 1.17 -32.43
C GLN A 9 5.12 1.55 -33.23
N GLY A 10 6.10 2.14 -32.55
CA GLY A 10 7.35 2.65 -33.11
C GLY A 10 7.30 4.10 -33.60
N MET A 11 6.14 4.77 -33.56
CA MET A 11 6.05 6.22 -33.84
C MET A 11 6.56 7.05 -32.65
N GLN A 12 7.11 8.23 -32.93
CA GLN A 12 7.62 9.15 -31.92
C GLN A 12 7.27 10.60 -32.28
N GLY A 13 6.97 11.44 -31.29
CA GLY A 13 6.81 12.89 -31.49
C GLY A 13 5.63 13.49 -30.74
N GLU A 14 5.30 14.75 -31.04
CA GLU A 14 4.30 15.54 -30.33
C GLU A 14 2.91 14.88 -30.31
N SER A 15 2.48 14.25 -31.42
CA SER A 15 1.20 13.51 -31.46
C SER A 15 1.16 12.29 -30.53
N ILE A 16 2.31 11.71 -30.21
CA ILE A 16 2.42 10.62 -29.23
C ILE A 16 2.44 11.17 -27.81
N ALA A 17 3.06 12.33 -27.58
CA ALA A 17 2.99 13.02 -26.30
C ALA A 17 1.54 13.40 -25.95
N ASP A 18 0.78 13.94 -26.91
CA ASP A 18 -0.65 14.24 -26.76
C ASP A 18 -1.47 12.99 -26.44
N LEU A 19 -1.13 11.86 -27.09
CA LEU A 19 -1.73 10.57 -26.80
C LEU A 19 -1.43 10.12 -25.37
N HIS A 20 -0.16 10.17 -24.94
CA HIS A 20 0.25 9.77 -23.61
C HIS A 20 -0.44 10.60 -22.52
N GLN A 21 -0.51 11.92 -22.72
CA GLN A 21 -1.22 12.80 -21.80
C GLN A 21 -2.70 12.45 -21.71
N SER A 22 -3.32 12.11 -22.83
CA SER A 22 -4.73 11.74 -22.89
C SER A 22 -5.02 10.38 -22.25
N LEU A 23 -4.19 9.37 -22.51
CA LEU A 23 -4.30 8.06 -21.87
C LEU A 23 -4.06 8.16 -20.35
N THR A 24 -3.10 8.97 -19.93
CA THR A 24 -2.84 9.24 -18.50
C THR A 24 -4.02 9.95 -17.85
N ALA A 25 -4.64 10.92 -18.53
CA ALA A 25 -5.85 11.60 -18.04
C ALA A 25 -7.05 10.63 -17.91
N LEU A 26 -7.10 9.61 -18.76
CA LEU A 26 -8.05 8.50 -18.68
C LEU A 26 -7.58 7.38 -17.74
N GLN A 27 -6.59 7.65 -16.88
CA GLN A 27 -6.06 6.75 -15.84
C GLN A 27 -5.41 5.46 -16.37
N HIS A 28 -4.98 5.43 -17.63
CA HIS A 28 -4.14 4.35 -18.14
C HIS A 28 -2.68 4.53 -17.70
N ILE A 29 -2.05 3.41 -17.32
CA ILE A 29 -0.66 3.39 -16.85
C ILE A 29 0.27 3.18 -18.04
N LEU A 30 1.19 4.12 -18.25
CA LEU A 30 2.21 4.08 -19.28
C LEU A 30 3.61 4.02 -18.65
N ASP A 31 4.56 3.40 -19.34
CA ASP A 31 5.96 3.42 -18.93
C ASP A 31 6.50 4.85 -19.01
N THR A 32 7.09 5.33 -17.92
CA THR A 32 7.67 6.68 -17.83
C THR A 32 8.74 6.93 -18.90
N ALA A 33 9.49 5.90 -19.31
CA ALA A 33 10.49 6.02 -20.38
C ALA A 33 9.85 6.27 -21.76
N GLU A 34 8.69 5.66 -22.03
CA GLU A 34 7.91 5.87 -23.26
C GLU A 34 7.26 7.26 -23.25
N VAL A 35 6.76 7.71 -22.09
CA VAL A 35 6.20 9.05 -21.90
C VAL A 35 7.26 10.13 -22.10
N ASP A 36 8.40 10.03 -21.42
CA ASP A 36 9.49 11.02 -21.47
C ASP A 36 10.11 11.11 -22.87
N SER A 37 10.20 9.97 -23.58
CA SER A 37 10.74 9.93 -24.94
C SER A 37 9.69 10.24 -26.01
N ALA A 38 8.41 10.38 -25.64
CA ALA A 38 7.27 10.49 -26.54
C ALA A 38 7.25 9.39 -27.62
N ILE A 39 7.59 8.15 -27.25
CA ILE A 39 7.66 6.98 -28.14
C ILE A 39 6.44 6.09 -27.89
N PHE A 40 5.77 5.67 -28.96
CA PHE A 40 4.72 4.68 -28.93
C PHE A 40 5.38 3.30 -28.80
N GLY A 41 5.65 2.87 -27.57
CA GLY A 41 6.28 1.59 -27.29
C GLY A 41 5.28 0.50 -26.93
N GLN A 42 5.73 -0.47 -26.13
CA GLN A 42 4.92 -1.63 -25.76
C GLN A 42 3.85 -1.25 -24.74
N SER A 43 4.18 -0.36 -23.79
CA SER A 43 3.23 0.07 -22.76
C SER A 43 2.07 0.89 -23.35
N THR A 44 2.37 1.76 -24.34
CA THR A 44 1.37 2.52 -25.09
C THR A 44 0.49 1.61 -25.94
N HIS A 45 1.06 0.59 -26.58
CA HIS A 45 0.31 -0.38 -27.38
C HIS A 45 -0.66 -1.20 -26.53
N GLU A 46 -0.22 -1.67 -25.37
CA GLU A 46 -1.09 -2.40 -24.42
C GLU A 46 -2.19 -1.49 -23.85
N SER A 47 -1.86 -0.24 -23.52
CA SER A 47 -2.86 0.72 -23.06
C SER A 47 -3.92 1.04 -24.11
N VAL A 48 -3.54 1.17 -25.39
CA VAL A 48 -4.49 1.35 -26.50
C VAL A 48 -5.38 0.12 -26.68
N LYS A 49 -4.84 -1.10 -26.54
CA LYS A 49 -5.66 -2.32 -26.58
C LYS A 49 -6.67 -2.39 -25.45
N LEU A 50 -6.26 -2.07 -24.22
CA LEU A 50 -7.15 -2.01 -23.06
C LEU A 50 -8.26 -0.97 -23.25
N PHE A 51 -7.91 0.20 -23.79
CA PHE A 51 -8.89 1.22 -24.13
C PHE A 51 -9.89 0.72 -25.20
N GLN A 52 -9.39 0.11 -26.27
CA GLN A 52 -10.25 -0.45 -27.33
C GLN A 52 -11.18 -1.54 -26.79
N GLU A 53 -10.68 -2.43 -25.93
CA GLU A 53 -11.47 -3.47 -25.29
C GLU A 53 -12.57 -2.89 -24.38
N ALA A 54 -12.21 -1.94 -23.52
CA ALA A 54 -13.16 -1.29 -22.59
C ALA A 54 -14.30 -0.56 -23.33
N HIS A 55 -14.01 0.00 -24.51
CA HIS A 55 -14.98 0.73 -25.32
C HIS A 55 -15.55 -0.08 -26.49
N GLN A 56 -15.36 -1.41 -26.51
CA GLN A 56 -15.93 -2.33 -27.51
C GLN A 56 -15.54 -1.98 -28.95
N LEU A 57 -14.33 -1.42 -29.12
CA LEU A 57 -13.72 -1.12 -30.41
C LEU A 57 -12.91 -2.33 -30.90
N THR A 58 -12.50 -2.29 -32.17
CA THR A 58 -11.61 -3.32 -32.73
C THR A 58 -10.25 -3.25 -32.03
N ILE A 59 -9.83 -4.34 -31.38
CA ILE A 59 -8.59 -4.41 -30.60
C ILE A 59 -7.38 -4.60 -31.53
N THR A 60 -6.92 -3.52 -32.14
CA THR A 60 -5.75 -3.51 -33.03
C THR A 60 -4.47 -3.12 -32.30
N GLY A 61 -4.58 -2.35 -31.21
CA GLY A 61 -3.43 -1.71 -30.55
C GLY A 61 -2.86 -0.51 -31.33
N GLU A 62 -3.51 -0.14 -32.44
CA GLU A 62 -3.23 1.04 -33.23
C GLU A 62 -4.38 2.04 -33.11
N ILE A 63 -4.09 3.33 -33.20
CA ILE A 63 -5.11 4.37 -33.15
C ILE A 63 -5.55 4.70 -34.56
N ASP A 64 -6.70 4.15 -34.92
CA ASP A 64 -7.44 4.47 -36.14
C ASP A 64 -8.42 5.65 -35.90
N GLU A 65 -9.15 6.02 -36.95
CA GLU A 65 -10.11 7.13 -36.92
C GLU A 65 -11.19 6.93 -35.84
N HIS A 66 -11.69 5.71 -35.68
CA HIS A 66 -12.72 5.38 -34.68
C HIS A 66 -12.18 5.47 -33.25
N THR A 67 -10.98 4.95 -33.01
CA THR A 67 -10.32 5.01 -31.70
C THR A 67 -9.99 6.45 -31.32
N ALA A 68 -9.46 7.24 -32.25
CA ALA A 68 -9.18 8.67 -32.02
C ALA A 68 -10.46 9.47 -31.73
N ALA A 69 -11.56 9.21 -32.44
CA ALA A 69 -12.85 9.88 -32.21
C ALA A 69 -13.39 9.58 -30.81
N HIS A 70 -13.31 8.32 -30.35
CA HIS A 70 -13.74 7.94 -29.00
C HIS A 70 -12.88 8.58 -27.91
N LEU A 71 -11.55 8.59 -28.06
CA LEU A 71 -10.65 9.27 -27.12
C LEU A 71 -10.98 10.76 -27.00
N ASN A 72 -11.16 11.44 -28.14
CA ASN A 72 -11.49 12.87 -28.14
C ASN A 72 -12.85 13.18 -27.49
N ALA A 73 -13.86 12.33 -27.69
CA ALA A 73 -15.17 12.47 -27.07
C ALA A 73 -15.13 12.32 -25.54
N LEU A 74 -14.37 11.35 -25.03
CA LEU A 74 -14.19 11.15 -23.59
C LEU A 74 -13.45 12.31 -22.94
N LEU A 75 -12.41 12.82 -23.60
CA LEU A 75 -11.66 13.99 -23.11
C LEU A 75 -12.48 15.28 -23.15
N SER A 76 -13.49 15.39 -24.01
CA SER A 76 -14.41 16.53 -23.97
C SER A 76 -15.47 16.39 -22.88
N ALA A 77 -15.92 15.17 -22.59
CA ALA A 77 -16.88 14.90 -21.51
C ALA A 77 -16.26 15.15 -20.13
N SER A 78 -15.04 14.66 -19.87
CA SER A 78 -14.35 14.86 -18.59
C SER A 78 -14.08 16.33 -18.28
N ARG A 79 -13.79 17.15 -19.31
CA ARG A 79 -13.63 18.60 -19.17
C ARG A 79 -14.92 19.36 -18.87
N HIS A 80 -16.09 18.80 -19.20
CA HIS A 80 -17.37 19.41 -18.86
C HIS A 80 -17.75 19.12 -17.40
N GLU A 81 -17.53 17.88 -16.92
CA GLU A 81 -17.80 17.48 -15.54
C GLU A 81 -16.93 18.24 -14.51
N GLU A 82 -15.67 18.56 -14.84
CA GLU A 82 -14.81 19.38 -13.99
C GLU A 82 -15.24 20.85 -13.92
N ARG A 83 -15.91 21.37 -14.96
CA ARG A 83 -16.42 22.76 -14.98
C ARG A 83 -17.70 22.90 -14.19
N GLU A 84 -18.62 21.94 -14.28
CA GLU A 84 -19.87 21.95 -13.50
C GLU A 84 -19.60 21.83 -11.99
N LYS A 85 -18.61 21.02 -11.58
CA LYS A 85 -18.18 20.93 -10.18
C LYS A 85 -17.53 22.20 -9.64
N HIS A 86 -16.90 23.02 -10.49
CA HIS A 86 -16.30 24.29 -10.09
C HIS A 86 -17.36 25.39 -9.96
N GLU A 87 -18.34 25.42 -10.86
CA GLU A 87 -19.44 26.40 -10.84
C GLU A 87 -20.38 26.17 -9.63
N GLU A 88 -20.62 24.93 -9.22
CA GLU A 88 -21.38 24.61 -8.00
C GLU A 88 -20.67 25.02 -6.71
N HIS A 89 -19.33 25.04 -6.72
CA HIS A 89 -18.53 25.43 -5.55
C HIS A 89 -18.46 26.95 -5.38
N GLU A 90 -18.38 27.72 -6.48
CA GLU A 90 -18.43 29.19 -6.45
C GLU A 90 -19.81 29.71 -6.02
N GLU A 91 -20.92 29.11 -6.46
CA GLU A 91 -22.27 29.51 -6.00
C GLU A 91 -22.51 29.23 -4.50
N HIS A 92 -21.86 28.21 -3.94
CA HIS A 92 -21.97 27.86 -2.52
C HIS A 92 -21.16 28.80 -1.63
N GLU A 93 -20.02 29.30 -2.13
CA GLU A 93 -19.14 30.22 -1.41
C GLU A 93 -19.73 31.64 -1.38
N GLU A 94 -20.30 32.13 -2.50
CA GLU A 94 -21.00 33.42 -2.54
C GLU A 94 -22.24 33.46 -1.62
N LYS A 95 -23.03 32.38 -1.57
CA LYS A 95 -24.18 32.27 -0.64
C LYS A 95 -23.78 32.20 0.83
N HIS A 96 -22.58 31.71 1.13
CA HIS A 96 -22.08 31.65 2.51
C HIS A 96 -21.56 33.03 2.95
N GLU A 97 -20.88 33.77 2.08
CA GLU A 97 -20.45 35.14 2.35
C GLU A 97 -21.62 36.13 2.49
N GLU A 98 -22.69 35.99 1.69
CA GLU A 98 -23.87 36.86 1.78
C GLU A 98 -24.62 36.68 3.13
N ARG A 99 -24.74 35.43 3.61
CA ARG A 99 -25.35 35.12 4.91
C ARG A 99 -24.52 35.57 6.10
N GLU A 100 -23.20 35.64 5.96
CA GLU A 100 -22.33 36.21 7.01
C GLU A 100 -22.35 37.75 7.03
N ARG A 101 -22.66 38.40 5.91
CA ARG A 101 -22.85 39.86 5.85
C ARG A 101 -24.20 40.28 6.45
N GLU A 102 -25.28 39.57 6.13
CA GLU A 102 -26.61 39.84 6.73
C GLU A 102 -26.63 39.68 8.26
N ARG A 103 -25.83 38.78 8.83
CA ARG A 103 -25.73 38.61 10.30
C ARG A 103 -24.94 39.70 11.01
N ARG A 104 -24.16 40.51 10.28
CA ARG A 104 -23.40 41.62 10.86
C ARG A 104 -24.17 42.93 10.87
N ASP A 105 -25.24 43.04 10.09
CA ASP A 105 -26.03 44.26 9.95
C ASP A 105 -27.24 44.31 10.93
N ASP A 106 -27.47 43.26 11.73
CA ASP A 106 -28.58 43.16 12.70
C ASP A 106 -28.18 43.45 14.18
N ASP A 107 -26.94 43.87 14.47
CA ASP A 107 -26.45 44.13 15.85
C ASP A 107 -26.04 45.59 16.13
N ASP A 108 -26.64 46.56 15.44
CA ASP A 108 -26.55 47.99 15.81
C ASP A 108 -27.94 48.58 16.03
N GLY A 109 -28.32 48.68 17.30
CA GLY A 109 -29.57 49.29 17.77
C GLY A 109 -29.45 49.75 19.23
N ASP A 110 -28.93 50.97 19.38
CA ASP A 110 -28.98 51.92 20.50
C ASP A 110 -29.89 51.61 21.71
N ASP A 111 -29.39 51.84 22.93
CA ASP A 111 -29.81 53.03 23.71
C ASP A 111 -29.12 53.13 25.09
N ASP A 112 -28.87 54.40 25.44
CA ASP A 112 -28.24 54.97 26.64
C ASP A 112 -28.94 54.64 27.98
N ASP A 113 -28.19 54.65 29.08
CA ASP A 113 -28.22 55.70 30.13
C ASP A 113 -27.82 55.22 31.54
N ASP A 114 -26.96 56.04 32.15
CA ASP A 114 -26.84 56.39 33.57
C ASP A 114 -26.67 55.32 34.69
N ASN A 115 -25.55 55.44 35.40
CA ASN A 115 -25.47 55.90 36.81
C ASN A 115 -24.49 55.09 37.69
N ASP A 116 -23.44 55.81 38.11
CA ASP A 116 -22.83 55.87 39.44
C ASP A 116 -22.27 54.62 40.18
N ASN A 117 -21.11 54.91 40.79
CA ASN A 117 -20.55 54.36 42.01
C ASN A 117 -19.65 53.09 41.94
N GLY A 118 -18.37 53.31 42.27
CA GLY A 118 -17.71 52.50 43.30
C GLY A 118 -16.66 51.49 42.85
N GLY A 119 -15.42 51.97 42.73
CA GLY A 119 -14.14 51.30 43.01
C GLY A 119 -14.03 49.76 43.00
N SER A 120 -13.09 49.24 42.20
CA SER A 120 -11.90 48.58 42.75
C SER A 120 -10.89 48.28 41.64
N LYS A 121 -9.63 48.59 41.91
CA LYS A 121 -8.47 48.15 41.13
C LYS A 121 -8.40 46.62 41.10
N GLY A 122 -8.16 46.05 39.93
CA GLY A 122 -7.92 44.63 39.75
C GLY A 122 -7.18 44.35 38.44
N ASN A 123 -5.87 44.59 38.45
CA ASN A 123 -4.92 44.15 37.43
C ASN A 123 -4.87 42.60 37.39
N GLY A 124 -4.96 42.02 36.20
CA GLY A 124 -4.68 40.60 35.92
C GLY A 124 -5.02 40.33 34.45
N GLY A 125 -4.09 40.24 33.52
CA GLY A 125 -2.85 39.46 33.61
C GLY A 125 -3.16 38.07 33.07
N SER A 126 -2.89 37.89 31.77
CA SER A 126 -2.95 36.62 31.05
C SER A 126 -2.33 35.49 31.88
N GLY A 127 -3.10 34.44 32.14
CA GLY A 127 -2.70 33.28 32.95
C GLY A 127 -3.08 31.99 32.25
N GLY A 128 -2.37 31.67 31.16
CA GLY A 128 -2.39 30.33 30.59
C GLY A 128 -1.95 29.32 31.65
N HIS A 129 -2.83 28.40 32.04
CA HIS A 129 -2.43 27.24 32.82
C HIS A 129 -1.70 26.27 31.89
N HIS A 130 -0.38 26.41 31.81
CA HIS A 130 0.47 25.46 31.09
C HIS A 130 0.49 24.11 31.82
N PRO A 131 0.59 22.99 31.09
CA PRO A 131 0.52 21.66 31.71
C PRO A 131 1.72 21.45 32.64
N ALA A 132 1.45 21.14 33.90
CA ALA A 132 2.49 20.82 34.90
C ALA A 132 3.26 19.53 34.58
N GLN A 133 2.83 18.78 33.57
CA GLN A 133 3.35 17.48 33.19
C GLN A 133 3.25 17.30 31.67
N TYR A 134 4.39 17.02 31.05
CA TYR A 134 4.52 16.72 29.63
C TYR A 134 4.66 15.21 29.47
N THR A 135 4.37 14.69 28.28
CA THR A 135 4.51 13.27 27.96
C THR A 135 5.13 13.08 26.59
N VAL A 136 6.12 12.20 26.50
CA VAL A 136 6.61 11.65 25.22
C VAL A 136 6.17 10.20 25.17
N GLN A 137 5.56 9.81 24.06
CA GLN A 137 5.16 8.44 23.76
C GLN A 137 5.69 8.03 22.39
N GLY A 138 5.79 6.73 22.14
CA GLY A 138 6.28 6.21 20.88
C GLY A 138 6.53 4.71 20.92
N THR A 139 7.16 4.21 19.87
CA THR A 139 7.61 2.83 19.76
C THR A 139 9.10 2.77 19.42
N VAL A 140 9.76 1.70 19.88
CA VAL A 140 11.12 1.36 19.47
C VAL A 140 11.07 0.03 18.74
N ARG A 141 11.53 0.01 17.50
CA ARG A 141 11.45 -1.15 16.60
C ARG A 141 12.81 -1.52 16.02
N ASP A 142 12.98 -2.78 15.66
CA ASP A 142 14.13 -3.24 14.90
C ASP A 142 14.00 -2.94 13.39
N ALA A 143 14.99 -3.33 12.60
CA ALA A 143 15.01 -3.13 11.15
C ALA A 143 13.90 -3.88 10.38
N ASN A 144 13.21 -4.81 11.05
CA ASN A 144 12.11 -5.61 10.52
C ASN A 144 10.74 -5.14 11.04
N GLY A 145 10.70 -4.07 11.83
CA GLY A 145 9.48 -3.49 12.39
C GLY A 145 9.02 -4.17 13.70
N GLN A 146 9.75 -5.15 14.21
CA GLN A 146 9.41 -5.81 15.47
C GLN A 146 9.68 -4.87 16.66
N GLY A 147 8.70 -4.78 17.57
CA GLY A 147 8.84 -4.00 18.80
C GLY A 147 9.93 -4.54 19.73
N LEU A 148 10.78 -3.66 20.23
CA LEU A 148 11.91 -4.01 21.08
C LEU A 148 11.62 -3.71 22.55
N ALA A 149 11.47 -4.76 23.36
CA ALA A 149 11.06 -4.68 24.74
C ALA A 149 12.20 -4.36 25.73
N ASN A 150 11.85 -3.78 26.88
CA ASN A 150 12.72 -3.55 28.03
C ASN A 150 14.00 -2.75 27.72
N LEU A 151 13.98 -1.92 26.67
CA LEU A 151 15.03 -0.95 26.36
C LEU A 151 14.87 0.28 27.23
N SER A 152 15.98 0.87 27.67
CA SER A 152 15.96 2.13 28.42
C SER A 152 15.82 3.30 27.46
N VAL A 153 14.78 4.11 27.66
CA VAL A 153 14.48 5.30 26.87
C VAL A 153 14.66 6.53 27.76
N GLN A 154 15.52 7.45 27.32
CA GLN A 154 15.91 8.65 28.06
C GLN A 154 15.46 9.89 27.29
N VAL A 155 14.77 10.80 27.98
CA VAL A 155 14.23 12.05 27.44
C VAL A 155 15.09 13.20 27.93
N PHE A 156 15.67 13.99 27.02
CA PHE A 156 16.54 15.11 27.35
C PHE A 156 15.97 16.43 26.84
N ALA A 157 16.09 17.50 27.63
CA ALA A 157 16.03 18.86 27.13
C ALA A 157 17.34 19.17 26.40
N LYS A 158 17.25 19.60 25.14
CA LYS A 158 18.40 19.92 24.28
C LYS A 158 18.58 21.43 24.12
N THR A 159 19.77 21.89 24.43
CA THR A 159 20.28 23.23 24.09
C THR A 159 21.34 23.11 22.99
N LEU A 160 21.91 24.24 22.55
CA LEU A 160 22.92 24.27 21.48
C LEU A 160 24.11 23.32 21.73
N ARG A 161 24.53 23.14 22.99
CA ARG A 161 25.74 22.36 23.34
C ARG A 161 25.57 21.39 24.51
N HIS A 162 24.41 21.38 25.15
CA HIS A 162 24.16 20.58 26.34
C HIS A 162 22.82 19.87 26.25
N GLU A 163 22.76 18.69 26.86
CA GLU A 163 21.57 17.87 27.01
C GLU A 163 21.37 17.61 28.50
N ASN A 164 20.18 17.92 29.00
CA ASN A 164 19.82 17.70 30.40
C ASN A 164 18.74 16.62 30.49
N LEU A 165 19.02 15.54 31.23
CA LEU A 165 18.08 14.43 31.38
C LEU A 165 16.84 14.90 32.16
N LEU A 166 15.67 14.74 31.58
CA LEU A 166 14.38 15.10 32.20
C LEU A 166 13.74 13.89 32.86
N ALA A 167 13.74 12.75 32.16
CA ALA A 167 13.15 11.50 32.63
C ALA A 167 13.73 10.30 31.89
N GLU A 168 13.54 9.13 32.48
CA GLU A 168 13.88 7.83 31.92
C GLU A 168 12.71 6.87 32.12
N GLY A 169 12.50 5.99 31.16
CA GLY A 169 11.52 4.91 31.22
C GLY A 169 11.98 3.72 30.41
N LYS A 170 11.09 2.74 30.25
CA LYS A 170 11.38 1.52 29.49
C LYS A 170 10.31 1.23 28.46
N THR A 171 10.72 0.55 27.38
CA THR A 171 9.78 -0.01 26.41
C THR A 171 9.04 -1.23 26.98
N GLN A 172 7.77 -1.34 26.62
CA GLN A 172 6.86 -2.44 26.89
C GLN A 172 7.16 -3.65 25.97
N PRO A 173 6.51 -4.82 26.19
CA PRO A 173 6.73 -6.01 25.36
C PRO A 173 6.54 -5.81 23.85
N ASP A 174 5.67 -4.90 23.45
CA ASP A 174 5.39 -4.53 22.05
C ASP A 174 6.32 -3.41 21.52
N GLY A 175 7.32 -3.00 22.30
CA GLY A 175 8.22 -1.89 21.98
C GLY A 175 7.66 -0.50 22.26
N SER A 176 6.40 -0.37 22.70
CA SER A 176 5.80 0.93 23.02
C SER A 176 6.38 1.53 24.30
N TYR A 177 6.41 2.85 24.43
CA TYR A 177 6.79 3.53 25.65
C TYR A 177 5.97 4.80 25.86
N THR A 178 5.84 5.20 27.13
CA THR A 178 5.22 6.46 27.52
C THR A 178 5.96 6.98 28.74
N ILE A 179 6.55 8.18 28.63
CA ILE A 179 7.37 8.78 29.67
C ILE A 179 6.82 10.17 29.97
N SER A 180 6.36 10.35 31.21
CA SER A 180 6.00 11.67 31.71
C SER A 180 7.21 12.38 32.32
N TYR A 181 7.30 13.68 32.09
CA TYR A 181 8.36 14.54 32.63
C TYR A 181 7.85 15.95 32.91
N ARG A 182 8.67 16.74 33.58
CA ARG A 182 8.42 18.17 33.80
C ARG A 182 9.32 18.99 32.87
N PRO A 183 8.86 20.15 32.37
CA PRO A 183 9.72 21.03 31.60
C PRO A 183 10.97 21.46 32.37
N PRO A 184 12.06 21.79 31.67
CA PRO A 184 13.27 22.30 32.31
C PRO A 184 12.97 23.62 33.04
N ILE A 185 13.64 23.82 34.18
CA ILE A 185 13.55 25.06 34.96
C ILE A 185 14.72 25.96 34.59
N ASP A 186 14.42 27.20 34.18
CA ASP A 186 15.42 28.26 34.00
C ASP A 186 15.29 29.27 35.14
N THR A 187 16.35 29.41 35.95
CA THR A 187 16.52 30.50 36.93
C THR A 187 15.27 30.84 37.76
N SER A 188 14.50 29.81 38.17
CA SER A 188 13.23 29.82 38.95
C SER A 188 11.89 29.86 38.20
N LYS A 189 11.89 29.91 36.87
CA LYS A 189 10.67 29.77 36.04
C LYS A 189 10.73 28.50 35.19
N THR A 190 9.57 27.87 35.02
CA THR A 190 9.41 26.80 34.02
C THR A 190 9.73 27.37 32.65
N ASN A 191 10.65 26.76 31.92
CA ASN A 191 10.85 27.07 30.52
C ASN A 191 9.93 26.17 29.69
N GLU A 192 8.90 26.77 29.12
CA GLU A 192 7.88 26.09 28.32
C GLU A 192 8.27 26.00 26.84
N HIS A 193 9.31 26.73 26.42
CA HIS A 193 9.91 26.68 25.08
C HIS A 193 11.28 26.01 25.15
N PHE A 194 11.31 24.70 24.95
CA PHE A 194 12.53 23.91 24.98
C PHE A 194 12.50 22.86 23.88
N ASN A 195 13.69 22.43 23.45
CA ASN A 195 13.82 21.38 22.46
C ASN A 195 14.03 20.04 23.15
N LEU A 196 13.56 18.97 22.54
CA LEU A 196 13.71 17.61 23.04
C LEU A 196 14.59 16.77 22.14
N ILE A 197 15.27 15.81 22.76
CA ILE A 197 15.91 14.69 22.08
C ILE A 197 15.70 13.44 22.92
N VAL A 198 15.29 12.35 22.27
CA VAL A 198 15.05 11.05 22.91
C VAL A 198 16.18 10.12 22.52
N LYS A 199 16.68 9.35 23.47
CA LYS A 199 17.75 8.37 23.26
C LYS A 199 17.34 7.01 23.79
N VAL A 200 17.69 5.96 23.07
CA VAL A 200 17.51 4.58 23.51
C VAL A 200 18.87 3.97 23.80
N LEU A 201 19.00 3.31 24.95
CA LEU A 201 20.18 2.55 25.30
C LEU A 201 20.02 1.08 24.92
N ASN A 202 21.09 0.45 24.45
CA ASN A 202 21.15 -1.00 24.30
C ASN A 202 21.31 -1.71 25.66
N ALA A 203 21.33 -3.04 25.65
CA ALA A 203 21.51 -3.87 26.84
C ALA A 203 22.83 -3.61 27.59
N GLN A 204 23.83 -3.02 26.93
CA GLN A 204 25.12 -2.64 27.51
C GLN A 204 25.12 -1.21 28.08
N GLY A 205 23.98 -0.51 28.05
CA GLY A 205 23.85 0.86 28.56
C GLY A 205 24.46 1.92 27.64
N GLN A 206 24.74 1.59 26.38
CA GLN A 206 25.27 2.53 25.39
C GLN A 206 24.14 3.10 24.54
N VAL A 207 24.24 4.38 24.16
CA VAL A 207 23.29 5.01 23.25
C VAL A 207 23.31 4.27 21.91
N TRP A 208 22.16 3.71 21.55
CA TRP A 208 21.97 2.94 20.34
C TRP A 208 21.15 3.71 19.30
N LEU A 209 20.03 4.31 19.72
CA LEU A 209 19.17 5.12 18.86
C LEU A 209 19.04 6.53 19.42
N VAL A 210 18.91 7.50 18.52
CA VAL A 210 18.75 8.92 18.85
C VAL A 210 17.70 9.50 17.92
N SER A 211 16.66 10.12 18.48
CA SER A 211 15.63 10.78 17.69
C SER A 211 16.19 12.02 16.97
N PRO A 212 15.54 12.48 15.88
CA PRO A 212 15.63 13.87 15.48
C PRO A 212 15.34 14.81 16.65
N VAL A 213 15.85 16.04 16.57
CA VAL A 213 15.53 17.07 17.57
C VAL A 213 14.09 17.51 17.35
N VAL A 214 13.27 17.40 18.39
CA VAL A 214 11.94 18.01 18.41
C VAL A 214 12.12 19.45 18.88
N PHE A 215 11.94 20.40 17.97
CA PHE A 215 12.02 21.82 18.29
C PHE A 215 10.69 22.31 18.85
N ASP A 216 10.75 23.16 19.88
CA ASP A 216 9.58 23.73 20.55
C ASP A 216 8.57 22.66 21.01
N ALA A 217 9.02 21.82 21.95
CA ALA A 217 8.29 20.66 22.41
C ALA A 217 6.91 21.00 23.00
N GLN A 218 5.90 20.28 22.53
CA GLN A 218 4.52 20.35 22.98
C GLN A 218 4.26 19.47 24.20
N ALA A 219 3.11 19.65 24.83
CA ALA A 219 2.69 18.90 26.02
C ALA A 219 2.63 17.38 25.82
N LYS A 220 2.33 16.95 24.59
CA LYS A 220 2.28 15.55 24.16
C LYS A 220 3.07 15.41 22.88
N GLU A 221 4.13 14.62 22.94
CA GLU A 221 5.02 14.34 21.81
C GLU A 221 4.95 12.87 21.41
N GLN A 222 5.01 12.61 20.10
CA GLN A 222 5.11 11.28 19.51
C GLN A 222 6.49 11.11 18.89
N VAL A 223 7.29 10.18 19.41
CA VAL A 223 8.66 9.92 18.95
C VAL A 223 8.86 8.43 18.71
N ASP A 224 8.61 8.00 17.49
CA ASP A 224 8.90 6.63 17.04
C ASP A 224 10.35 6.52 16.59
N MET A 225 11.00 5.41 16.99
CA MET A 225 12.40 5.13 16.67
C MET A 225 12.53 3.72 16.12
N MET A 226 13.35 3.58 15.09
CA MET A 226 13.57 2.31 14.43
C MET A 226 15.07 2.12 14.21
N ASP A 227 15.55 0.91 14.42
CA ASP A 227 16.89 0.51 14.01
C ASP A 227 16.92 0.37 12.48
N GLY A 228 17.75 1.19 11.82
CA GLY A 228 17.78 1.31 10.36
C GLY A 228 17.41 2.71 9.85
N SER A 229 17.63 2.97 8.57
CA SER A 229 17.44 4.30 7.97
C SER A 229 16.00 4.57 7.48
N ALA A 230 15.07 3.64 7.69
CA ALA A 230 13.70 3.74 7.20
C ALA A 230 12.74 4.23 8.29
N THR A 231 11.75 5.03 7.91
CA THR A 231 10.60 5.34 8.76
C THR A 231 9.62 4.17 8.74
N TYR A 232 9.16 3.74 9.91
CA TYR A 232 8.16 2.70 10.02
C TYR A 232 6.81 3.21 9.49
N ALA A 233 6.28 2.56 8.45
CA ALA A 233 5.06 2.99 7.76
C ALA A 233 3.75 2.64 8.51
N GLY A 234 3.85 2.03 9.70
CA GLY A 234 2.70 1.52 10.45
C GLY A 234 2.32 0.10 10.02
N SER A 235 1.14 -0.35 10.47
CA SER A 235 0.56 -1.63 10.04
C SER A 235 0.41 -1.66 8.52
N SER A 236 0.80 -2.79 7.93
CA SER A 236 0.59 -3.05 6.51
C SER A 236 -0.89 -3.21 6.16
N THR A 237 -1.24 -3.12 4.88
CA THR A 237 -2.61 -3.39 4.40
C THR A 237 -3.11 -4.75 4.89
N TYR A 238 -2.28 -5.79 4.77
CA TYR A 238 -2.59 -7.13 5.27
C TYR A 238 -2.88 -7.13 6.79
N GLU A 239 -2.03 -6.50 7.61
CA GLU A 239 -2.22 -6.44 9.07
C GLU A 239 -3.47 -5.64 9.46
N ALA A 240 -3.70 -4.51 8.79
CA ALA A 240 -4.86 -3.66 9.03
C ALA A 240 -6.16 -4.40 8.67
N LEU A 241 -6.20 -5.08 7.52
CA LEU A 241 -7.36 -5.85 7.08
C LEU A 241 -7.62 -7.03 8.01
N MET A 242 -6.59 -7.81 8.36
CA MET A 242 -6.72 -8.91 9.33
C MET A 242 -7.26 -8.42 10.68
N ALA A 243 -6.72 -7.31 11.20
CA ALA A 243 -7.19 -6.72 12.45
C ALA A 243 -8.65 -6.22 12.37
N ALA A 244 -9.06 -5.67 11.21
CA ALA A 244 -10.40 -5.16 10.99
C ALA A 244 -11.44 -6.29 10.89
N ILE A 245 -11.13 -7.40 10.23
CA ILE A 245 -12.08 -8.52 10.05
C ILE A 245 -12.16 -9.43 11.27
N GLN A 246 -11.10 -9.50 12.09
CA GLN A 246 -10.98 -10.45 13.20
C GLN A 246 -12.20 -10.49 14.15
N PRO A 247 -12.82 -9.36 14.54
CA PRO A 247 -13.99 -9.37 15.41
C PRO A 247 -15.25 -9.99 14.75
N SER A 248 -15.35 -9.93 13.42
CA SER A 248 -16.50 -10.40 12.64
C SER A 248 -16.43 -11.89 12.29
N LEU A 249 -15.30 -12.55 12.55
CA LEU A 249 -15.08 -13.96 12.17
C LEU A 249 -15.80 -14.98 13.06
N ASP A 250 -16.24 -14.60 14.26
CA ASP A 250 -16.91 -15.49 15.24
C ASP A 250 -16.21 -16.86 15.46
N GLY A 251 -14.87 -16.85 15.46
CA GLY A 251 -14.05 -18.05 15.65
C GLY A 251 -13.85 -18.92 14.41
N VAL A 252 -14.42 -18.56 13.25
CA VAL A 252 -14.15 -19.19 11.96
C VAL A 252 -12.79 -18.71 11.43
N SER A 253 -11.99 -19.61 10.85
CA SER A 253 -10.71 -19.20 10.25
C SER A 253 -10.95 -18.55 8.89
N VAL A 254 -10.10 -17.59 8.52
CA VAL A 254 -10.24 -16.84 7.25
C VAL A 254 -10.26 -17.77 6.04
N GLY A 255 -9.40 -18.80 6.00
CA GLY A 255 -9.39 -19.79 4.92
C GLY A 255 -10.64 -20.69 4.85
N GLN A 256 -11.50 -20.69 5.87
CA GLN A 256 -12.74 -21.47 5.91
C GLN A 256 -13.98 -20.69 5.45
N LEU A 257 -13.90 -19.37 5.33
CA LEU A 257 -15.01 -18.55 4.85
C LEU A 257 -15.45 -18.99 3.44
N VAL A 258 -16.76 -18.98 3.20
CA VAL A 258 -17.35 -19.31 1.91
C VAL A 258 -18.34 -18.24 1.45
N GLU A 259 -18.48 -18.09 0.13
CA GLU A 259 -19.50 -17.26 -0.51
C GLU A 259 -20.31 -18.14 -1.47
N THR A 260 -21.35 -18.79 -0.95
CA THR A 260 -22.28 -19.69 -1.66
C THR A 260 -23.70 -19.13 -1.60
N ASP A 261 -24.65 -19.79 -2.27
CA ASP A 261 -26.07 -19.41 -2.22
C ASP A 261 -26.67 -19.52 -0.79
N ASP A 262 -26.14 -20.42 0.05
CA ASP A 262 -26.62 -20.68 1.42
C ASP A 262 -25.81 -19.95 2.51
N HIS A 263 -24.56 -19.58 2.21
CA HIS A 263 -23.61 -18.98 3.15
C HIS A 263 -22.87 -17.81 2.50
N GLN A 264 -23.06 -16.59 3.02
CA GLN A 264 -22.48 -15.35 2.49
C GLN A 264 -21.41 -14.79 3.44
N ASP A 265 -20.45 -15.63 3.86
CA ASP A 265 -19.55 -15.30 4.95
C ASP A 265 -18.63 -14.12 4.57
N ILE A 266 -18.15 -14.06 3.33
CA ILE A 266 -17.26 -12.98 2.86
C ILE A 266 -18.03 -11.67 2.80
N THR A 267 -19.23 -11.68 2.21
CA THR A 267 -20.12 -10.52 2.18
C THR A 267 -20.45 -10.02 3.59
N PHE A 268 -20.74 -10.94 4.52
CA PHE A 268 -21.06 -10.61 5.90
C PHE A 268 -19.86 -9.97 6.62
N VAL A 269 -18.69 -10.63 6.59
CA VAL A 269 -17.47 -10.14 7.24
C VAL A 269 -17.06 -8.79 6.67
N ALA A 270 -17.08 -8.63 5.34
CA ALA A 270 -16.76 -7.37 4.69
C ALA A 270 -17.71 -6.24 5.11
N SER A 271 -19.02 -6.51 5.15
CA SER A 271 -20.03 -5.51 5.53
C SER A 271 -19.93 -5.11 7.00
N ASP A 272 -19.75 -6.07 7.91
CA ASP A 272 -19.67 -5.83 9.35
C ASP A 272 -18.38 -5.07 9.74
N SER A 273 -17.26 -5.42 9.09
CA SER A 273 -15.96 -4.77 9.29
C SER A 273 -15.74 -3.52 8.43
N LYS A 274 -16.69 -3.17 7.55
CA LYS A 274 -16.62 -2.06 6.58
C LYS A 274 -15.40 -2.13 5.66
N GLN A 275 -15.07 -3.32 5.20
CA GLN A 275 -13.96 -3.59 4.29
C GLN A 275 -14.50 -3.90 2.88
N ASP A 276 -13.62 -3.85 1.89
CA ASP A 276 -13.96 -4.26 0.52
C ASP A 276 -14.10 -5.81 0.47
N PRO A 277 -15.23 -6.37 0.00
CA PRO A 277 -15.40 -7.81 -0.12
C PRO A 277 -14.37 -8.48 -1.04
N GLU A 278 -13.83 -7.77 -2.02
CA GLU A 278 -12.77 -8.30 -2.88
C GLU A 278 -11.44 -8.44 -2.14
N GLU A 279 -11.10 -7.50 -1.23
CA GLU A 279 -9.90 -7.62 -0.39
C GLU A 279 -10.04 -8.75 0.64
N VAL A 280 -11.23 -8.92 1.22
CA VAL A 280 -11.52 -10.08 2.09
C VAL A 280 -11.39 -11.37 1.29
N MET A 281 -11.90 -11.43 0.05
CA MET A 281 -11.73 -12.59 -0.82
C MET A 281 -10.26 -12.88 -1.15
N GLN A 282 -9.43 -11.85 -1.38
CA GLN A 282 -7.99 -12.02 -1.57
C GLN A 282 -7.31 -12.66 -0.35
N LEU A 283 -7.71 -12.28 0.87
CA LEU A 283 -7.25 -12.97 2.09
C LEU A 283 -7.71 -14.43 2.12
N VAL A 284 -9.00 -14.70 1.88
CA VAL A 284 -9.53 -16.07 1.87
C VAL A 284 -8.76 -16.96 0.89
N VAL A 285 -8.52 -16.49 -0.33
CA VAL A 285 -7.71 -17.20 -1.33
C VAL A 285 -6.28 -17.39 -0.84
N SER A 286 -5.66 -16.37 -0.24
CA SER A 286 -4.29 -16.44 0.27
C SER A 286 -4.12 -17.49 1.38
N PHE A 287 -5.07 -17.57 2.32
CA PHE A 287 -5.09 -18.60 3.36
C PHE A 287 -5.34 -20.00 2.79
N ARG A 288 -6.21 -20.15 1.78
CA ARG A 288 -6.44 -21.44 1.11
C ARG A 288 -5.23 -21.90 0.30
N LEU A 289 -4.48 -20.97 -0.31
CA LEU A 289 -3.25 -21.29 -1.04
C LEU A 289 -2.11 -21.78 -0.14
N GLN A 290 -2.05 -21.31 1.12
CA GLN A 290 -1.11 -21.83 2.11
C GLN A 290 -1.30 -23.35 2.34
N ASP A 291 -2.52 -23.87 2.25
CA ASP A 291 -2.74 -25.32 2.42
C ASP A 291 -2.23 -26.12 1.20
N LEU A 292 -1.99 -25.47 0.07
CA LEU A 292 -1.52 -26.08 -1.17
C LEU A 292 -0.02 -25.92 -1.39
N ALA A 293 0.62 -24.96 -0.71
CA ALA A 293 2.04 -24.69 -0.85
C ALA A 293 2.66 -24.19 0.46
N ASP A 294 3.91 -24.59 0.74
CA ASP A 294 4.65 -24.23 1.95
C ASP A 294 5.13 -22.75 1.92
N LEU A 295 4.20 -21.81 1.82
CA LEU A 295 4.37 -20.35 1.80
C LEU A 295 3.28 -19.71 2.66
N SER A 296 3.58 -18.59 3.30
CA SER A 296 2.63 -17.93 4.18
C SER A 296 1.57 -17.14 3.38
N PRO A 297 0.38 -16.86 3.95
CA PRO A 297 -0.68 -16.11 3.27
C PRO A 297 -0.23 -14.72 2.83
N GLU A 298 0.67 -14.07 3.57
CA GLU A 298 1.24 -12.76 3.22
C GLU A 298 1.89 -12.79 1.83
N VAL A 299 2.56 -13.89 1.48
CA VAL A 299 3.20 -14.05 0.18
C VAL A 299 2.16 -14.05 -0.93
N PHE A 300 1.10 -14.84 -0.79
CA PHE A 300 0.03 -14.92 -1.79
C PHE A 300 -0.76 -13.61 -1.86
N PHE A 301 -1.04 -12.99 -0.72
CA PHE A 301 -1.71 -11.71 -0.63
C PHE A 301 -0.91 -10.61 -1.34
N ALA A 302 0.42 -10.60 -1.20
CA ALA A 302 1.28 -9.67 -1.93
C ALA A 302 1.08 -9.76 -3.45
N PHE A 303 0.97 -10.97 -4.01
CA PHE A 303 0.73 -11.14 -5.45
C PHE A 303 -0.69 -10.73 -5.83
N LEU A 304 -1.70 -11.30 -5.17
CA LEU A 304 -3.10 -11.10 -5.52
C LEU A 304 -3.54 -9.64 -5.37
N HIS A 305 -3.12 -8.98 -4.30
CA HIS A 305 -3.43 -7.56 -4.06
C HIS A 305 -2.77 -6.62 -5.09
N GLN A 306 -1.69 -7.06 -5.73
CA GLN A 306 -1.06 -6.36 -6.84
C GLN A 306 -1.60 -6.78 -8.22
N GLY A 307 -2.67 -7.59 -8.26
CA GLY A 307 -3.28 -8.08 -9.50
C GLY A 307 -2.43 -9.12 -10.23
N LEU A 308 -1.54 -9.82 -9.51
CA LEU A 308 -0.73 -10.91 -10.03
C LEU A 308 -1.26 -12.26 -9.52
N PRO A 309 -1.24 -13.30 -10.35
CA PRO A 309 -0.80 -13.31 -11.75
C PRO A 309 -1.88 -12.69 -12.67
N THR A 310 -1.49 -12.12 -13.81
CA THR A 310 -2.46 -11.51 -14.75
C THR A 310 -3.30 -12.53 -15.53
N THR A 311 -3.00 -13.82 -15.36
CA THR A 311 -3.72 -14.95 -15.97
C THR A 311 -5.04 -15.28 -15.28
N ILE A 312 -5.29 -14.74 -14.09
CA ILE A 312 -6.57 -14.88 -13.39
C ILE A 312 -7.37 -13.56 -13.42
N PRO A 313 -8.71 -13.60 -13.38
CA PRO A 313 -9.52 -12.40 -13.29
C PRO A 313 -9.22 -11.58 -12.03
N ARG A 314 -9.32 -10.26 -12.11
CA ARG A 314 -9.10 -9.37 -10.95
C ARG A 314 -10.16 -9.52 -9.87
N SER A 315 -11.42 -9.79 -10.24
CA SER A 315 -12.47 -10.08 -9.26
C SER A 315 -12.51 -11.59 -8.99
N LEU A 316 -11.82 -11.99 -7.94
CA LEU A 316 -11.76 -13.36 -7.43
C LEU A 316 -13.12 -13.80 -6.90
N LEU A 317 -13.87 -12.87 -6.28
CA LEU A 317 -15.19 -13.18 -5.74
C LEU A 317 -16.15 -13.61 -6.86
N THR A 318 -16.21 -12.82 -7.94
CA THR A 318 -17.00 -13.15 -9.13
C THR A 318 -16.47 -14.39 -9.84
N ALA A 319 -15.15 -14.50 -10.00
CA ALA A 319 -14.51 -15.64 -10.67
C ALA A 319 -14.72 -16.97 -9.93
N SER A 320 -14.96 -16.94 -8.62
CA SER A 320 -15.27 -18.14 -7.83
C SER A 320 -16.65 -18.73 -8.16
N ASP A 321 -17.54 -17.97 -8.80
CA ASP A 321 -18.93 -18.37 -9.13
C ASP A 321 -19.66 -18.99 -7.94
N HIS A 322 -19.91 -18.19 -6.91
CA HIS A 322 -20.51 -18.66 -5.65
C HIS A 322 -19.76 -19.87 -5.08
N PHE A 323 -18.41 -19.82 -5.12
CA PHE A 323 -17.50 -20.88 -4.71
C PHE A 323 -17.58 -22.20 -5.50
N LYS A 324 -18.37 -22.29 -6.58
CA LYS A 324 -18.44 -23.49 -7.44
C LYS A 324 -17.14 -23.74 -8.19
N GLN A 325 -16.35 -22.69 -8.44
CA GLN A 325 -15.09 -22.73 -9.17
C GLN A 325 -13.88 -22.43 -8.28
N ILE A 326 -14.03 -22.51 -6.95
CA ILE A 326 -12.96 -22.15 -6.01
C ILE A 326 -11.70 -22.99 -6.21
N ASP A 327 -11.82 -24.31 -6.41
CA ASP A 327 -10.66 -25.20 -6.61
C ASP A 327 -9.90 -24.87 -7.90
N LEU A 328 -10.63 -24.54 -8.98
CA LEU A 328 -10.04 -24.12 -10.25
C LEU A 328 -9.33 -22.75 -10.08
N LEU A 329 -9.94 -21.83 -9.35
CA LEU A 329 -9.36 -20.52 -9.06
C LEU A 329 -8.05 -20.68 -8.26
N LEU A 330 -8.05 -21.51 -7.21
CA LEU A 330 -6.85 -21.79 -6.39
C LEU A 330 -5.74 -22.42 -7.23
N HIS A 331 -6.06 -23.41 -8.07
CA HIS A 331 -5.10 -24.04 -8.97
C HIS A 331 -4.49 -23.02 -9.95
N ASN A 332 -5.33 -22.20 -10.59
CA ASN A 332 -4.88 -21.20 -11.55
C ASN A 332 -4.07 -20.08 -10.89
N ALA A 333 -4.44 -19.65 -9.69
CA ALA A 333 -3.69 -18.66 -8.93
C ALA A 333 -2.31 -19.22 -8.54
N LEU A 334 -2.25 -20.44 -8.00
CA LEU A 334 -0.99 -21.05 -7.58
C LEU A 334 -0.04 -21.27 -8.77
N SER A 335 -0.55 -21.89 -9.84
CA SER A 335 0.23 -22.13 -11.06
C SER A 335 0.63 -20.80 -11.71
N GLY A 336 -0.27 -19.83 -11.78
CA GLY A 336 0.04 -18.51 -12.33
C GLY A 336 1.17 -17.82 -11.55
N ILE A 337 1.14 -17.83 -10.21
CA ILE A 337 2.22 -17.27 -9.36
C ILE A 337 3.52 -18.05 -9.56
N ALA A 338 3.46 -19.38 -9.58
CA ALA A 338 4.61 -20.25 -9.79
C ALA A 338 5.26 -20.02 -11.17
N SER A 339 4.46 -19.74 -12.19
CA SER A 339 4.91 -19.52 -13.57
C SER A 339 5.56 -18.15 -13.82
N LEU A 340 5.38 -17.18 -12.91
CA LEU A 340 6.04 -15.87 -13.01
C LEU A 340 7.56 -16.03 -13.04
N SER A 341 8.24 -15.18 -13.80
CA SER A 341 9.71 -15.19 -13.80
C SER A 341 10.25 -14.86 -12.40
N PRO A 342 11.43 -15.37 -12.01
CA PRO A 342 12.02 -15.07 -10.70
C PRO A 342 12.19 -13.57 -10.43
N SER A 343 12.47 -12.77 -11.48
CA SER A 343 12.57 -11.32 -11.37
C SER A 343 11.24 -10.64 -11.09
N ILE A 344 10.12 -11.12 -11.68
CA ILE A 344 8.78 -10.62 -11.38
C ILE A 344 8.37 -11.01 -9.96
N GLN A 345 8.64 -12.25 -9.55
CA GLN A 345 8.35 -12.71 -8.18
C GLN A 345 9.08 -11.86 -7.14
N GLN A 346 10.38 -11.63 -7.34
CA GLN A 346 11.18 -10.78 -6.46
C GLN A 346 10.69 -9.34 -6.45
N ASN A 347 10.43 -8.75 -7.62
CA ASN A 347 9.97 -7.37 -7.71
C ASN A 347 8.61 -7.19 -7.04
N ALA A 348 7.66 -8.11 -7.23
CA ALA A 348 6.35 -8.06 -6.60
C ALA A 348 6.44 -8.07 -5.06
N LEU A 349 7.26 -8.94 -4.48
CA LEU A 349 7.44 -8.99 -3.02
C LEU A 349 8.16 -7.75 -2.48
N GLN A 350 9.16 -7.23 -3.21
CA GLN A 350 9.84 -6.00 -2.84
C GLN A 350 8.91 -4.78 -2.93
N GLN A 351 8.07 -4.69 -3.96
CA GLN A 351 7.05 -3.66 -4.09
C GLN A 351 6.01 -3.76 -2.98
N ALA A 352 5.59 -4.96 -2.60
CA ALA A 352 4.65 -5.16 -1.50
C ALA A 352 5.21 -4.62 -0.17
N LEU A 353 6.48 -4.87 0.12
CA LEU A 353 7.17 -4.28 1.28
C LEU A 353 7.29 -2.75 1.17
N GLN A 354 7.62 -2.23 -0.01
CA GLN A 354 7.80 -0.79 -0.24
C GLN A 354 6.48 -0.02 -0.12
N LYS A 355 5.37 -0.59 -0.63
CA LYS A 355 4.03 -0.02 -0.57
C LYS A 355 3.31 -0.31 0.74
N ASN A 356 3.98 -0.96 1.70
CA ASN A 356 3.41 -1.40 2.97
C ASN A 356 2.14 -2.27 2.82
N ILE A 357 2.10 -3.13 1.80
CA ILE A 357 0.98 -4.06 1.55
C ILE A 357 1.05 -5.26 2.51
N VAL A 358 2.27 -5.72 2.82
CA VAL A 358 2.54 -6.88 3.68
C VAL A 358 3.46 -6.52 4.86
N PRO A 359 3.48 -7.32 5.93
CA PRO A 359 4.26 -7.01 7.13
C PRO A 359 5.73 -6.83 6.81
N LEU A 360 6.34 -5.82 7.44
CA LEU A 360 7.78 -5.56 7.28
C LEU A 360 8.65 -6.73 7.74
N SER A 361 8.16 -7.56 8.67
CA SER A 361 8.85 -8.77 9.13
C SER A 361 9.17 -9.75 8.01
N MET A 362 8.36 -9.77 6.93
CA MET A 362 8.58 -10.62 5.76
C MET A 362 9.92 -10.30 5.06
N LYS A 363 10.48 -9.10 5.25
CA LYS A 363 11.78 -8.71 4.69
C LYS A 363 12.91 -9.64 5.15
N ALA A 364 12.87 -10.12 6.39
CA ALA A 364 13.90 -11.00 6.95
C ALA A 364 13.94 -12.37 6.24
N ASP A 365 12.78 -12.85 5.77
CA ASP A 365 12.61 -14.17 5.18
C ASP A 365 12.55 -14.14 3.64
N LEU A 366 12.76 -12.97 3.02
CA LEU A 366 12.55 -12.77 1.57
C LEU A 366 13.36 -13.76 0.71
N ASP A 367 14.63 -13.99 1.04
CA ASP A 367 15.48 -14.93 0.29
C ASP A 367 14.97 -16.37 0.39
N GLN A 368 14.48 -16.78 1.57
CA GLN A 368 13.89 -18.10 1.79
C GLN A 368 12.56 -18.25 1.05
N ILE A 369 11.73 -17.20 1.03
CA ILE A 369 10.47 -17.16 0.28
C ILE A 369 10.75 -17.33 -1.22
N LEU A 370 11.75 -16.64 -1.76
CA LEU A 370 12.12 -16.74 -3.17
C LEU A 370 12.63 -18.15 -3.54
N GLN A 371 13.38 -18.81 -2.66
CA GLN A 371 13.81 -20.20 -2.87
C GLN A 371 12.62 -21.18 -2.89
N LYS A 372 11.63 -20.97 -2.02
CA LYS A 372 10.40 -21.76 -1.98
C LYS A 372 9.56 -21.54 -3.25
N LEU A 373 9.45 -20.31 -3.74
CA LEU A 373 8.79 -20.00 -5.01
C LEU A 373 9.49 -20.63 -6.21
N GLN A 374 10.82 -20.65 -6.25
CA GLN A 374 11.57 -21.36 -7.29
C GLN A 374 11.32 -22.87 -7.26
N THR A 375 11.23 -23.46 -6.07
CA THR A 375 10.90 -24.88 -5.91
C THR A 375 9.49 -25.17 -6.42
N LEU A 376 8.54 -24.29 -6.11
CA LEU A 376 7.16 -24.37 -6.59
C LEU A 376 7.08 -24.26 -8.11
N GLN A 377 7.83 -23.34 -8.73
CA GLN A 377 7.92 -23.19 -10.19
C GLN A 377 8.42 -24.47 -10.87
N VAL A 378 9.48 -25.09 -10.35
CA VAL A 378 10.02 -26.34 -10.90
C VAL A 378 9.00 -27.47 -10.80
N SER A 379 8.27 -27.56 -9.69
CA SER A 379 7.20 -28.54 -9.51
C SER A 379 6.05 -28.31 -10.49
N ASP A 380 5.60 -27.07 -10.65
CA ASP A 380 4.50 -26.72 -11.56
C ASP A 380 4.85 -27.08 -13.01
N VAL A 381 6.05 -26.76 -13.46
CA VAL A 381 6.53 -27.07 -14.82
C VAL A 381 6.62 -28.57 -15.08
N LEU A 382 6.93 -29.38 -14.05
CA LEU A 382 6.96 -30.83 -14.16
C LEU A 382 5.55 -31.43 -14.25
N GLU A 383 4.62 -30.95 -13.44
CA GLU A 383 3.32 -31.58 -13.24
C GLU A 383 2.21 -31.05 -14.17
N GLN A 384 2.30 -29.81 -14.65
CA GLN A 384 1.26 -29.25 -15.52
C GLN A 384 1.29 -29.86 -16.93
N PRO A 385 0.13 -30.21 -17.53
CA PRO A 385 0.04 -30.58 -18.93
C PRO A 385 0.37 -29.37 -19.82
N TYR A 386 1.22 -29.56 -20.83
CA TYR A 386 1.54 -28.50 -21.78
C TYR A 386 0.26 -28.00 -22.48
N LEU A 387 0.12 -26.70 -22.72
CA LEU A 387 -1.09 -26.01 -23.24
C LEU A 387 -1.73 -26.60 -24.53
N ALA A 388 -1.12 -27.59 -25.19
CA ALA A 388 -1.67 -28.29 -26.35
C ALA A 388 -1.79 -29.84 -26.19
N GLY A 389 -1.64 -30.39 -24.98
CA GLY A 389 -1.73 -31.84 -24.74
C GLY A 389 -1.92 -32.21 -23.26
N LYS A 390 -2.64 -33.32 -23.00
CA LYS A 390 -2.94 -33.82 -21.64
C LYS A 390 -1.73 -34.42 -20.91
N THR A 391 -0.52 -34.26 -21.43
CA THR A 391 0.69 -34.95 -20.95
C THR A 391 1.61 -33.92 -20.30
N SER A 392 1.94 -34.15 -19.02
CA SER A 392 2.88 -33.32 -18.28
C SER A 392 4.34 -33.58 -18.69
N LEU A 393 5.24 -32.63 -18.42
CA LEU A 393 6.67 -32.82 -18.66
C LEU A 393 7.20 -34.02 -17.87
N HIS A 394 6.73 -34.22 -16.64
CA HIS A 394 7.01 -35.42 -15.84
C HIS A 394 6.62 -36.67 -16.62
N THR A 395 5.39 -36.75 -17.13
CA THR A 395 4.93 -37.92 -17.90
C THR A 395 5.81 -38.16 -19.13
N MET A 396 6.25 -37.10 -19.82
CA MET A 396 7.19 -37.23 -20.94
C MET A 396 8.57 -37.75 -20.50
N LEU A 397 9.11 -37.23 -19.40
CA LEU A 397 10.40 -37.65 -18.86
C LEU A 397 10.36 -39.09 -18.32
N ALA A 398 9.23 -39.51 -17.75
CA ALA A 398 8.98 -40.89 -17.30
C ALA A 398 9.00 -41.91 -18.45
N LEU A 399 8.73 -41.48 -19.68
CA LEU A 399 8.84 -42.31 -20.88
C LEU A 399 10.26 -42.33 -21.48
N SER A 400 11.20 -41.57 -20.93
CA SER A 400 12.61 -41.51 -21.37
C SER A 400 13.50 -42.47 -20.57
N THR A 401 14.77 -42.59 -20.95
CA THR A 401 15.79 -43.34 -20.18
C THR A 401 16.43 -42.51 -19.07
N LEU A 402 15.98 -41.27 -18.84
CA LEU A 402 16.55 -40.40 -17.81
C LEU A 402 16.17 -40.92 -16.41
N PRO A 403 17.14 -41.02 -15.48
CA PRO A 403 16.85 -41.31 -14.08
C PRO A 403 15.91 -40.26 -13.47
N GLN A 404 14.95 -40.68 -12.63
CA GLN A 404 13.99 -39.77 -11.99
C GLN A 404 14.66 -38.65 -11.18
N GLN A 405 15.81 -38.94 -10.56
CA GLN A 405 16.63 -37.94 -9.84
C GLN A 405 17.09 -36.76 -10.73
N SER A 406 17.07 -36.92 -12.05
CA SER A 406 17.47 -35.90 -13.01
C SER A 406 16.32 -35.00 -13.47
N TYR A 407 15.06 -35.28 -13.09
CA TYR A 407 13.90 -34.54 -13.59
C TYR A 407 13.89 -33.09 -13.10
N THR A 408 14.23 -32.87 -11.84
CA THR A 408 14.37 -31.53 -11.26
C THR A 408 15.45 -30.72 -11.99
N THR A 409 16.63 -31.33 -12.23
CA THR A 409 17.71 -30.67 -12.98
C THR A 409 17.29 -30.35 -14.40
N PHE A 410 16.57 -31.27 -15.07
CA PHE A 410 16.05 -31.04 -16.41
C PHE A 410 15.07 -29.86 -16.44
N ALA A 411 14.09 -29.83 -15.53
CA ALA A 411 13.12 -28.75 -15.44
C ALA A 411 13.78 -27.39 -15.14
N GLN A 412 14.81 -27.37 -14.27
CA GLN A 412 15.60 -26.16 -14.00
C GLN A 412 16.36 -25.68 -15.25
N LEU A 413 17.03 -26.57 -15.97
CA LEU A 413 17.71 -26.22 -17.22
C LEU A 413 16.72 -25.69 -18.26
N TYR A 414 15.54 -26.32 -18.34
CA TYR A 414 14.47 -25.93 -19.24
C TYR A 414 13.95 -24.52 -18.94
N LEU A 415 13.68 -24.23 -17.66
CA LEU A 415 13.23 -22.91 -17.20
C LEU A 415 14.26 -21.81 -17.40
N ASN A 416 15.54 -22.13 -17.26
CA ASN A 416 16.63 -21.16 -17.40
C ASN A 416 17.03 -20.92 -18.87
N HIS A 417 16.47 -21.66 -19.83
CA HIS A 417 16.81 -21.51 -21.23
C HIS A 417 16.03 -20.36 -21.89
N GLN A 418 16.76 -19.38 -22.43
CA GLN A 418 16.18 -18.23 -23.14
C GLN A 418 16.19 -18.38 -24.68
N GLY A 419 16.24 -19.61 -25.20
CA GLY A 419 16.29 -19.90 -26.64
C GLY A 419 15.12 -20.78 -27.11
N THR A 420 15.20 -21.19 -28.37
CA THR A 420 14.22 -22.11 -28.97
C THR A 420 14.32 -23.50 -28.34
N SER A 421 13.24 -24.28 -28.39
CA SER A 421 13.25 -25.67 -27.93
C SER A 421 14.34 -26.51 -28.62
N HIS A 422 14.70 -26.20 -29.86
CA HIS A 422 15.80 -26.88 -30.56
C HIS A 422 17.17 -26.55 -29.97
N GLU A 423 17.41 -25.30 -29.58
CA GLU A 423 18.67 -24.86 -28.95
C GLU A 423 18.83 -25.50 -27.57
N PHE A 424 17.74 -25.66 -26.82
CA PHE A 424 17.74 -26.37 -25.53
C PHE A 424 18.32 -27.78 -25.63
N TRP A 425 17.93 -28.55 -26.66
CA TRP A 425 18.38 -29.93 -26.83
C TRP A 425 19.84 -30.06 -27.31
N GLN A 426 20.52 -28.94 -27.60
CA GLN A 426 21.94 -28.91 -27.98
C GLN A 426 22.88 -28.57 -26.81
N THR A 427 22.34 -28.06 -25.70
CA THR A 427 23.03 -27.87 -24.41
C THR A 427 23.08 -29.16 -23.61
#